data_AF-A0A0D7A175-F1
#
_entry.id   AF-A0A0D7A175-F1
#
_cell.length_a   1.000
_cell.length_b   1.000
_cell.length_c   1.000
_cell.angle_alpha   90.00
_cell.angle_beta   90.00
_cell.angle_gamma   90.00
#
_symmetry.space_group_name_H-M   'P 1'
#
loop_
_entity.id
_entity.type
_entity.pdbx_description
1 polymer ?
#
loop_
_entity_poly.entity_id
_entity_poly.type
_entity_poly.pdbx_seq_one_letter_code
_entity_poly.pdbx_strand_id
1 'polypeptide(L)'
;SVSGEWKTSSVMDQEFRGMGSAHAGPATRQYASHVHLYVPTHHFVESLHFSMTDGRPLHPALAIVQTPSREYYILRDNGMQLGCEEEGVAQIWMKLIGCDNRGGEVLCSNTRF
;
A
#
# COMPACT_ATOMS: atom_id res chain seq x y z
N SER A 1 19.63 -15.16 23.36
CA SER A 1 18.28 -14.91 22.83
C SER A 1 18.12 -13.41 22.70
N VAL A 2 17.87 -12.88 21.51
CA VAL A 2 17.71 -11.43 21.30
C VAL A 2 16.22 -11.15 21.13
N SER A 3 15.50 -11.13 22.25
CA SER A 3 14.16 -10.53 22.28
C SER A 3 14.34 -9.02 22.33
N GLY A 4 13.72 -8.30 21.39
CA GLY A 4 13.69 -6.83 21.40
C GLY A 4 13.01 -6.27 22.67
N GLU A 5 13.10 -4.96 22.85
CA GLU A 5 12.42 -4.26 23.95
C GLU A 5 10.89 -4.30 23.76
N TRP A 6 10.14 -4.49 24.85
CA TRP A 6 8.69 -4.39 24.82
C TRP A 6 8.28 -2.92 24.63
N LYS A 7 7.37 -2.66 23.68
CA LYS A 7 6.87 -1.32 23.38
C LYS A 7 5.36 -1.32 23.30
N THR A 8 4.73 -0.23 23.73
CA THR A 8 3.31 0.00 23.47
C THR A 8 3.09 0.34 21.99
N SER A 9 1.85 0.17 21.51
CA SER A 9 1.46 0.62 20.16
C SER A 9 1.73 2.10 19.92
N SER A 10 1.55 2.95 20.94
CA SER A 10 1.86 4.38 20.87
C SER A 10 3.36 4.65 20.69
N VAL A 11 4.23 3.93 21.41
CA VAL A 11 5.69 4.09 21.28
C VAL A 11 6.14 3.59 19.89
N MET A 12 5.61 2.45 19.43
CA MET A 12 5.91 1.95 18.09
C MET A 12 5.46 2.91 16.98
N ASP A 13 4.32 3.60 17.13
CA ASP A 13 3.84 4.61 16.17
C ASP A 13 4.72 5.86 16.15
N GLN A 14 5.16 6.34 17.32
CA GLN A 14 6.06 7.49 17.42
C GLN A 14 7.42 7.20 16.77
N GLU A 15 7.98 6.03 17.04
CA GLU A 15 9.25 5.59 16.43
C GLU A 15 9.11 5.42 14.92
N PHE A 16 7.99 4.86 14.44
CA PHE A 16 7.74 4.75 13.00
C PHE A 16 7.73 6.14 12.33
N ARG A 17 7.15 7.14 12.99
CA ARG A 17 7.14 8.54 12.53
C ARG A 17 8.50 9.25 12.65
N GLY A 18 9.55 8.55 13.08
CA GLY A 18 10.88 9.13 13.31
C GLY A 18 10.95 10.07 14.52
N MET A 19 9.93 10.10 15.37
CA MET A 19 9.96 10.85 16.62
C MET A 19 10.78 10.02 17.61
N GLY A 20 11.90 10.59 18.08
CA GLY A 20 12.89 9.89 18.90
C GLY A 20 12.28 9.13 20.07
N SER A 21 12.85 7.96 20.36
CA SER A 21 12.37 7.05 21.40
C SER A 21 12.46 7.71 22.78
N ALA A 22 11.35 8.26 23.25
CA ALA A 22 11.18 8.53 24.67
C ALA A 22 11.23 7.16 25.36
N HIS A 23 12.32 6.91 26.09
CA HIS A 23 12.60 5.61 26.69
C HIS A 23 11.36 5.13 27.43
N ALA A 24 10.87 3.95 27.05
CA ALA A 24 9.74 3.34 27.73
C ALA A 24 10.15 3.18 29.20
N GLY A 25 9.44 3.85 30.11
CA GLY A 25 9.65 3.70 31.55
C GLY A 25 9.56 2.21 31.95
N PRO A 26 10.16 1.83 33.09
CA PRO A 26 10.34 0.42 33.45
C PRO A 26 8.99 -0.28 33.51
N ALA A 27 8.77 -1.22 32.59
CA ALA A 27 7.55 -2.02 32.53
C ALA A 27 7.58 -3.05 33.67
N THR A 28 7.11 -2.67 34.86
CA THR A 28 6.72 -3.63 35.90
C THR A 28 5.40 -4.29 35.50
N ARG A 29 5.41 -5.12 34.45
CA ARG A 29 4.29 -6.02 34.15
C ARG A 29 4.82 -7.40 33.83
N GLN A 30 4.35 -8.36 34.63
CA GLN A 30 4.57 -9.79 34.50
C GLN A 30 4.29 -10.21 33.06
N TYR A 31 5.21 -11.01 32.52
CA TYR A 31 5.20 -11.59 31.18
C TYR A 31 3.78 -12.05 30.77
N ALA A 32 3.08 -11.19 30.04
CA ALA A 32 1.93 -11.63 29.27
C ALA A 32 2.49 -12.46 28.12
N SER A 33 2.11 -13.73 28.04
CA SER A 33 2.48 -14.68 26.98
C SER A 33 1.90 -14.31 25.60
N HIS A 34 1.31 -13.12 25.47
CA HIS A 34 0.59 -12.68 24.29
C HIS A 34 1.31 -11.49 23.64
N VAL A 35 1.91 -11.74 22.48
CA VAL A 35 2.55 -10.72 21.65
C VAL A 35 1.52 -10.18 20.67
N HIS A 36 1.36 -8.86 20.61
CA HIS A 36 0.53 -8.19 19.61
C HIS A 36 1.41 -7.64 18.48
N LEU A 37 0.93 -7.72 17.24
CA LEU A 37 1.58 -7.11 16.09
C LEU A 37 1.07 -5.68 15.92
N TYR A 38 1.97 -4.70 15.94
CA TYR A 38 1.66 -3.35 15.50
C TYR A 38 1.94 -3.23 14.01
N VAL A 39 0.95 -2.74 13.29
CA VAL A 39 1.05 -2.40 11.87
C VAL A 39 0.69 -0.92 11.76
N PRO A 40 1.60 -0.08 11.25
CA PRO A 40 1.30 1.33 11.04
C PRO A 40 0.09 1.58 10.14
N THR A 41 -0.62 2.68 10.37
CA THR A 41 -1.85 3.00 9.62
C THR A 41 -1.62 3.13 8.11
N HIS A 42 -0.46 3.65 7.68
CA HIS A 42 -0.13 3.77 6.26
C HIS A 42 0.18 2.42 5.57
N HIS A 43 0.31 1.34 6.34
CA HIS A 43 0.41 -0.03 5.81
C HIS A 43 -0.94 -0.76 5.81
N PHE A 44 -2.03 -0.10 6.20
CA PHE A 44 -3.35 -0.70 6.13
C PHE A 44 -3.88 -0.70 4.71
N VAL A 45 -4.13 -1.92 4.23
CA VAL A 45 -4.88 -2.19 3.01
C VAL A 45 -6.31 -2.51 3.41
N GLU A 46 -7.27 -1.71 2.95
CA GLU A 46 -8.69 -1.95 3.16
C GLU A 46 -9.25 -2.93 2.12
N SER A 47 -8.86 -2.76 0.86
CA SER A 47 -9.32 -3.60 -0.23
C SER A 47 -8.39 -3.55 -1.45
N LEU A 48 -8.58 -4.52 -2.35
CA LEU A 48 -7.85 -4.62 -3.60
C LEU A 48 -8.84 -4.90 -4.74
N HIS A 49 -8.77 -4.09 -5.80
CA HIS A 49 -9.72 -4.10 -6.90
C HIS A 49 -9.03 -4.44 -8.23
N PHE A 50 -9.71 -5.26 -9.03
CA PHE A 50 -9.31 -5.61 -10.41
C PHE A 50 -10.22 -4.98 -11.47
N SER A 51 -11.14 -4.14 -11.02
CA SER A 51 -12.11 -3.40 -11.82
C SER A 51 -12.14 -1.95 -11.37
N MET A 52 -12.47 -1.06 -12.29
CA MET A 52 -12.76 0.33 -12.00
C MET A 52 -14.07 0.46 -11.20
N THR A 53 -14.29 1.65 -10.64
CA THR A 53 -15.53 2.01 -9.94
C THR A 53 -16.79 1.92 -10.79
N ASP A 54 -16.66 2.03 -12.12
CA ASP A 54 -17.76 1.87 -13.08
C ASP A 54 -17.98 0.42 -13.53
N GLY A 55 -17.27 -0.54 -12.93
CA GLY A 55 -17.39 -1.97 -13.21
C GLY A 55 -16.59 -2.46 -14.42
N ARG A 56 -15.92 -1.57 -15.16
CA ARG A 56 -15.04 -2.00 -16.26
C ARG A 56 -13.78 -2.67 -15.71
N PRO A 57 -13.24 -3.70 -16.37
CA PRO A 57 -12.01 -4.36 -15.92
C PRO A 57 -10.82 -3.40 -16.02
N LEU A 58 -9.89 -3.51 -15.07
CA LEU A 58 -8.56 -2.93 -15.20
C LEU A 58 -7.72 -3.74 -16.19
N HIS A 59 -6.67 -3.12 -16.71
CA HIS A 59 -5.66 -3.83 -17.48
C HIS A 59 -5.10 -5.00 -16.63
N PRO A 60 -4.89 -6.22 -17.19
CA PRO A 60 -4.55 -7.41 -16.41
C PRO A 60 -3.27 -7.32 -15.55
N ALA A 61 -2.37 -6.41 -15.92
CA ALA A 61 -1.14 -6.12 -15.17
C ALA A 61 -1.34 -5.22 -13.95
N LEU A 62 -2.53 -4.63 -13.79
CA LEU A 62 -2.84 -3.63 -12.78
C LEU A 62 -3.81 -4.15 -11.73
N ALA A 63 -3.69 -3.56 -10.54
CA ALA A 63 -4.71 -3.58 -9.51
C ALA A 63 -4.78 -2.20 -8.84
N ILE A 64 -5.89 -1.91 -8.17
CA ILE A 64 -6.02 -0.74 -7.29
C ILE A 64 -5.99 -1.25 -5.86
N VAL A 65 -5.12 -0.68 -5.03
CA VAL A 65 -5.13 -0.91 -3.58
C VAL A 65 -5.75 0.30 -2.89
N GLN A 66 -6.78 0.05 -2.10
CA GLN A 66 -7.43 1.07 -1.29
C GLN A 66 -6.83 1.05 0.11
N THR A 67 -6.34 2.20 0.55
CA THR A 67 -5.90 2.43 1.92
C THR A 67 -6.85 3.43 2.58
N PRO A 68 -6.86 3.58 3.92
CA PRO A 68 -7.74 4.54 4.59
C PRO A 68 -7.54 6.00 4.15
N SER A 69 -6.40 6.32 3.54
CA SER A 69 -6.07 7.69 3.14
C SER A 69 -6.14 7.93 1.63
N ARG A 70 -5.93 6.89 0.81
CA ARG A 70 -5.73 7.04 -0.64
C ARG A 70 -5.84 5.72 -1.39
N GLU A 71 -6.21 5.80 -2.66
CA GLU A 71 -6.12 4.69 -3.62
C GLU A 71 -4.83 4.76 -4.44
N TYR A 72 -4.20 3.61 -4.67
CA TYR A 72 -2.99 3.49 -5.48
C TYR A 72 -3.17 2.52 -6.63
N TYR A 73 -2.67 2.88 -7.80
CA TYR A 73 -2.49 1.95 -8.92
C TYR A 73 -1.19 1.20 -8.70
N ILE A 74 -1.26 -0.13 -8.67
CA ILE A 74 -0.10 -1.00 -8.45
C ILE A 74 0.03 -2.02 -9.59
N LEU A 75 1.26 -2.49 -9.81
CA LEU A 75 1.45 -3.72 -10.56
C LEU A 75 0.91 -4.90 -9.76
N ARG A 76 0.13 -5.75 -10.43
CA ARG A 76 -0.53 -6.90 -9.83
C ARG A 76 0.45 -7.99 -9.36
N ASP A 77 1.59 -8.11 -10.01
CA ASP A 77 2.56 -9.18 -9.76
C ASP A 77 3.42 -8.94 -8.50
N ASN A 78 3.74 -7.68 -8.20
CA ASN A 78 4.71 -7.31 -7.16
C ASN A 78 4.28 -6.15 -6.25
N GLY A 79 3.14 -5.52 -6.50
CA GLY A 79 2.62 -4.43 -5.68
C GLY A 79 3.33 -3.08 -5.88
N MET A 80 4.18 -2.95 -6.90
CA MET A 80 4.88 -1.70 -7.18
C MET A 80 3.88 -0.59 -7.55
N GLN A 81 3.94 0.53 -6.82
CA GLN A 81 3.10 1.69 -7.08
C GLN A 81 3.47 2.38 -8.39
N LEU A 82 2.45 2.63 -9.22
CA LEU A 82 2.54 3.30 -10.52
C LEU A 82 1.82 4.64 -10.55
N GLY A 83 1.04 4.93 -9.51
CA GLY A 83 0.21 6.12 -9.43
C GLY A 83 -0.70 6.12 -8.22
N CYS A 84 -1.50 7.17 -8.10
CA CYS A 84 -2.56 7.30 -7.10
C CYS A 84 -3.84 7.88 -7.69
N GLU A 85 -4.90 7.98 -6.89
CA GLU A 85 -6.17 8.58 -7.27
C GLU A 85 -6.04 9.95 -7.96
N GLU A 86 -5.17 10.81 -7.43
CA GLU A 86 -5.05 12.20 -7.90
C GLU A 86 -4.28 12.33 -9.23
N GLU A 87 -3.25 11.51 -9.41
CA GLU A 87 -2.36 11.58 -10.57
C GLU A 87 -2.71 10.57 -11.66
N GLY A 88 -3.47 9.53 -11.31
CA GLY A 88 -3.69 8.36 -12.15
C GLY A 88 -2.42 7.54 -12.35
N VAL A 89 -2.42 6.66 -13.35
CA VAL A 89 -1.24 5.87 -13.73
C VAL A 89 -0.20 6.77 -14.40
N ALA A 90 1.05 6.77 -13.92
CA ALA A 90 2.09 7.62 -14.48
C ALA A 90 2.32 7.35 -15.98
N GLN A 91 2.64 8.41 -16.74
CA GLN A 91 2.68 8.37 -18.21
C GLN A 91 3.60 7.31 -18.81
N ILE A 92 4.74 7.03 -18.17
CA ILE A 92 5.67 6.00 -18.63
C ILE A 92 5.04 4.61 -18.55
N TRP A 93 4.30 4.35 -17.46
CA TRP A 93 3.62 3.08 -17.24
C TRP A 93 2.41 2.91 -18.13
N MET A 94 1.65 3.97 -18.39
CA MET A 94 0.58 3.95 -19.40
C MET A 94 1.08 3.45 -20.76
N LYS A 95 2.21 3.98 -21.21
CA LYS A 95 2.83 3.59 -22.49
C LYS A 95 3.40 2.17 -22.47
N LEU A 96 4.02 1.77 -21.36
CA LEU A 96 4.67 0.46 -21.24
C LEU A 96 3.66 -0.68 -21.09
N ILE A 97 2.60 -0.45 -20.30
CA ILE A 97 1.57 -1.44 -20.00
C ILE A 97 0.49 -1.44 -21.08
N GLY A 98 0.23 -0.31 -21.74
CA GLY A 98 -0.87 -0.17 -22.69
C GLY A 98 -2.20 0.16 -22.00
N CYS A 99 -2.15 0.97 -20.95
CA CYS A 99 -3.35 1.41 -20.22
C CYS A 99 -3.54 2.93 -20.28
N ASP A 100 -4.75 3.38 -19.98
CA ASP A 100 -5.09 4.79 -19.82
C ASP A 100 -4.77 5.29 -18.39
N ASN A 101 -5.08 6.56 -18.12
CA ASN A 101 -4.80 7.20 -16.84
C ASN A 101 -5.55 6.55 -15.67
N ARG A 102 -6.63 5.81 -15.96
CA ARG A 102 -7.46 5.11 -14.98
C ARG A 102 -7.12 3.62 -14.92
N GLY A 103 -6.06 3.20 -15.62
CA GLY A 103 -5.64 1.79 -15.68
C GLY A 103 -6.47 0.91 -16.60
N GLY A 104 -7.32 1.49 -17.46
CA GLY A 104 -8.10 0.75 -18.45
C GLY A 104 -7.27 0.40 -19.67
N GLU A 105 -7.51 -0.76 -20.27
CA GLU A 105 -6.81 -1.16 -21.49
C GLU A 105 -7.10 -0.18 -22.63
N VAL A 106 -6.04 0.36 -23.24
CA VAL A 106 -6.17 1.15 -24.47
C VAL A 106 -6.07 0.18 -25.62
N LEU A 107 -7.22 -0.20 -26.20
CA LEU A 107 -7.25 -0.94 -27.44
C LEU A 107 -6.56 -0.12 -28.52
N CYS A 108 -5.31 -0.46 -28.85
CA CYS A 108 -4.66 0.04 -30.03
C CYS A 108 -5.48 -0.43 -31.24
N SER A 109 -6.28 0.46 -31.82
CA SER A 109 -6.90 0.25 -33.12
C SER A 109 -5.79 0.07 -34.16
N ASN A 110 -5.49 -1.19 -34.49
CA ASN A 110 -4.73 -1.67 -35.65
C ASN A 110 -3.79 -0.64 -36.29
N THR A 111 -2.55 -0.54 -35.82
CA THR A 111 -1.45 -0.10 -36.68
C THR A 111 -0.52 -1.28 -36.84
N ARG A 112 -0.81 -2.08 -37.88
CA ARG A 112 0.13 -3.06 -38.40
C ARG A 112 1.34 -2.28 -38.92
N PHE A 113 2.54 -2.64 -38.44
CA PHE A 113 3.78 -2.36 -39.17
C PHE A 113 3.84 -3.26 -40.42
#